data_AF-A0A2S9YC18-F1
#
_entry.id   AF-A0A2S9YC18-F1
#
_cell.length_a   1.000
_cell.length_b   1.000
_cell.length_c   1.000
_cell.angle_alpha   90.00
_cell.angle_beta   90.00
_cell.angle_gamma   90.00
#
_symmetry.space_group_name_H-M   'P 1'
#
loop_
_entity.id
_entity.type
_entity.pdbx_description
1 polymer ?
#
loop_
_entity_poly.entity_id
_entity_poly.type
_entity_poly.pdbx_seq_one_letter_code
_entity_poly.pdbx_strand_id
1 'polypeptide(L)'
;MTLFEGPQLLPEYSAGAAAQAGRALAAAGVDVRLGVGVDEVARKGKKVVALRARDVRIDTDLVLITTGVRPRTEIFAAAGGGLGPDGSIRVDARCATGSTASTRRASA
;
A
#
# COMPACT_ATOMS: atom_id res chain seq x y z
N MET A 1 14.19 -15.19 0.46
CA MET A 1 13.05 -14.28 0.23
C MET A 1 13.61 -12.87 0.15
N THR A 2 13.18 -12.06 -0.82
CA THR A 2 13.63 -10.67 -0.98
C THR A 2 12.45 -9.72 -0.81
N LEU A 3 12.65 -8.64 -0.06
CA LEU A 3 11.66 -7.59 0.20
C LEU A 3 12.18 -6.26 -0.33
N PHE A 4 11.33 -5.54 -1.06
CA PHE A 4 11.59 -4.18 -1.53
C PHE A 4 10.66 -3.21 -0.83
N GLU A 5 11.19 -2.07 -0.41
CA GLU A 5 10.40 -1.05 0.26
C GLU A 5 10.95 0.34 -0.06
N GLY A 6 10.17 1.38 0.28
CA GLY A 6 10.61 2.77 0.25
C GLY A 6 11.81 3.07 1.17
N PRO A 7 12.01 4.32 1.60
CA PRO A 7 13.17 4.71 2.40
C PRO A 7 13.33 3.93 3.72
N GLN A 8 12.23 3.40 4.26
CA GLN A 8 12.20 2.57 5.46
C GLN A 8 11.06 1.55 5.41
N LEU A 9 11.19 0.49 6.20
CA LEU A 9 10.07 -0.39 6.53
C LEU A 9 9.06 0.34 7.41
N LEU A 10 7.78 -0.04 7.32
CA LEU A 10 6.73 0.44 8.22
C LEU A 10 6.74 1.98 8.33
N PRO A 11 6.53 2.72 7.22
CA PRO A 11 6.77 4.17 7.17
C PRO A 11 5.98 4.99 8.20
N GLU A 12 4.88 4.42 8.72
CA GLU A 12 3.97 5.06 9.67
C GLU A 12 4.46 4.91 11.12
N TYR A 13 5.56 4.20 11.32
CA TYR A 13 6.18 3.92 12.60
C TYR A 13 7.46 4.75 12.78
N SER A 14 7.95 4.81 14.02
CA SER A 14 9.21 5.49 14.31
C SER A 14 10.39 4.78 13.65
N ALA A 15 11.43 5.54 13.31
CA ALA A 15 12.65 5.01 12.71
C ALA A 15 13.29 3.89 13.55
N GLY A 16 13.22 3.99 14.88
CA GLY A 16 13.72 2.95 15.78
C GLY A 16 12.95 1.63 15.65
N ALA A 17 11.62 1.69 15.59
CA ALA A 17 10.77 0.53 15.40
C ALA A 17 10.96 -0.09 14.00
N ALA A 18 11.00 0.74 12.96
CA ALA A 18 11.28 0.30 11.59
C ALA A 18 12.64 -0.41 11.47
N ALA A 19 13.69 0.15 12.08
CA ALA A 19 15.02 -0.45 12.09
C ALA A 19 15.04 -1.79 12.85
N GLN A 20 14.26 -1.92 13.93
CA GLN A 20 14.13 -3.19 14.65
C GLN A 20 13.44 -4.26 13.82
N ALA A 21 12.38 -3.92 13.09
CA ALA A 21 11.73 -4.82 12.15
C ALA A 21 12.70 -5.28 11.04
N GLY A 22 13.51 -4.35 10.50
CA GLY A 22 14.53 -4.67 9.50
C GLY A 22 15.58 -5.65 10.01
N ARG A 23 16.09 -5.45 11.24
CA ARG A 23 17.01 -6.39 11.88
C ARG A 23 16.39 -7.77 12.08
N ALA A 24 15.13 -7.84 12.50
CA ALA A 24 14.43 -9.10 12.69
C ALA A 24 14.25 -9.87 11.37
N LEU A 25 13.87 -9.18 10.29
CA LEU A 25 13.75 -9.77 8.95
C LEU A 25 15.10 -10.27 8.42
N ALA A 26 16.15 -9.47 8.57
CA ALA A 26 17.51 -9.86 8.16
C ALA A 26 18.00 -11.08 8.96
N ALA A 27 17.77 -11.12 10.28
CA ALA A 27 18.10 -12.27 11.12
C ALA A 27 17.32 -13.55 10.72
N ALA A 28 16.13 -13.39 10.14
CA ALA A 28 15.34 -14.49 9.58
C ALA A 28 15.75 -14.88 8.13
N GLY A 29 16.80 -14.26 7.57
CA GLY A 29 17.30 -14.57 6.23
C GLY A 29 16.57 -13.87 5.08
N VAL A 30 15.85 -12.78 5.36
CA VAL A 30 15.23 -11.96 4.32
C VAL A 30 16.23 -10.93 3.79
N ASP A 31 16.41 -10.88 2.47
CA ASP A 31 17.15 -9.82 1.78
C ASP A 31 16.26 -8.57 1.69
N VAL A 32 16.50 -7.59 2.56
CA VAL A 32 15.72 -6.34 2.62
C VAL A 32 16.42 -5.24 1.83
N ARG A 33 15.73 -4.71 0.81
CA ARG A 33 16.23 -3.67 -0.09
C ARG A 33 15.38 -2.41 0.01
N LEU A 34 15.87 -1.42 0.76
CA LEU A 34 15.21 -0.12 0.96
C LEU A 34 15.56 0.87 -0.15
N GLY A 35 14.61 1.75 -0.48
CA GLY A 35 14.76 2.79 -1.49
C GLY A 35 14.92 2.25 -2.92
N VAL A 36 14.58 0.98 -3.15
CA VAL A 36 14.70 0.31 -4.44
C VAL A 36 13.32 -0.09 -4.93
N GLY A 37 12.91 0.48 -6.07
CA GLY A 37 11.70 0.07 -6.77
C GLY A 37 11.93 -1.16 -7.65
N VAL A 38 10.86 -1.92 -7.87
CA VAL A 38 10.81 -3.00 -8.87
C VAL A 38 10.26 -2.40 -10.16
N ASP A 39 11.03 -2.51 -11.25
CA ASP A 39 10.68 -1.91 -12.53
C ASP A 39 9.89 -2.88 -13.41
N GLU A 40 10.16 -4.17 -13.30
CA GLU A 40 9.54 -5.20 -14.15
C GLU A 40 9.49 -6.57 -13.48
N VAL A 41 8.43 -7.33 -13.77
CA VAL A 41 8.34 -8.75 -13.44
C VAL A 41 8.45 -9.58 -14.72
N ALA A 42 9.55 -10.31 -14.88
CA ALA A 42 9.80 -11.14 -16.04
C ALA A 42 9.05 -12.47 -15.94
N ARG A 43 8.42 -12.89 -17.05
CA ARG A 43 7.62 -14.12 -17.14
C ARG A 43 8.04 -14.98 -18.32
N LYS A 44 7.95 -16.31 -18.15
CA LYS A 44 8.01 -17.30 -19.23
C LYS A 44 6.65 -17.99 -19.32
N GLY A 45 5.83 -17.59 -20.29
CA GLY A 45 4.42 -17.98 -20.33
C GLY A 45 3.68 -17.46 -19.10
N LYS A 46 3.03 -18.36 -18.34
CA LYS A 46 2.31 -18.02 -17.10
C LYS A 46 3.21 -17.99 -15.85
N LYS A 47 4.46 -18.43 -15.95
CA LYS A 47 5.37 -18.56 -14.80
C LYS A 47 6.20 -17.29 -14.62
N VAL A 48 6.27 -16.77 -13.40
CA VAL A 48 7.25 -15.74 -13.00
C VAL A 48 8.63 -16.39 -12.95
N VAL A 49 9.63 -15.71 -13.51
CA VAL A 49 11.01 -16.23 -13.53
C VAL A 49 12.01 -15.28 -12.91
N ALA A 50 11.71 -13.98 -12.88
CA ALA A 50 12.54 -12.99 -12.22
C ALA A 50 11.77 -11.68 -12.03
N LEU A 51 12.38 -10.78 -11.28
CA LEU A 51 12.07 -9.35 -11.29
C LEU A 51 13.33 -8.55 -11.62
N ARG A 52 13.15 -7.36 -12.20
CA ARG A 52 14.20 -6.36 -12.38
C ARG A 52 13.95 -5.21 -11.40
N ALA A 53 14.99 -4.84 -10.68
CA ALA A 53 14.99 -3.69 -9.78
C ALA A 53 16.26 -2.90 -10.04
N ARG A 54 16.13 -1.72 -10.67
CA ARG A 54 17.22 -0.96 -11.28
C ARG A 54 18.02 -1.85 -12.24
N ASP A 55 19.34 -1.92 -12.08
CA ASP A 55 20.24 -2.72 -12.91
C ASP A 55 20.39 -4.17 -12.43
N VAL A 56 19.61 -4.58 -11.42
CA VAL A 56 19.73 -5.93 -10.82
C VAL A 56 18.56 -6.81 -11.24
N ARG A 57 18.90 -8.00 -11.74
CA ARG A 57 17.97 -9.10 -11.95
C ARG A 57 17.96 -10.00 -10.72
N ILE A 58 16.77 -10.35 -10.23
CA ILE A 58 16.58 -11.31 -9.15
C ILE A 58 15.71 -12.44 -9.66
N ASP A 59 16.26 -13.65 -9.76
CA ASP A 59 15.50 -14.83 -10.15
C ASP A 59 14.55 -15.25 -9.02
N THR A 60 13.28 -15.46 -9.37
CA THR A 60 12.23 -15.86 -8.43
C THR A 60 11.10 -16.53 -9.20
N ASP A 61 10.37 -17.43 -8.54
CA ASP A 61 9.20 -18.12 -9.09
C ASP A 61 7.86 -17.53 -8.61
N LEU A 62 7.90 -16.65 -7.60
CA LEU A 62 6.75 -15.96 -7.02
C LEU A 62 7.08 -14.50 -6.71
N VAL A 63 6.12 -13.62 -6.96
CA VAL A 63 6.16 -12.21 -6.53
C VAL A 63 4.84 -11.90 -5.83
N LEU A 64 4.93 -11.39 -4.60
CA LEU A 64 3.80 -10.88 -3.85
C LEU A 64 3.84 -9.35 -3.90
N ILE A 65 2.77 -8.72 -4.39
CA ILE A 65 2.66 -7.26 -4.48
C ILE A 65 1.87 -6.77 -3.26
N THR A 66 2.53 -5.99 -2.39
CA THR A 66 1.97 -5.47 -1.14
C THR A 66 1.99 -3.94 -1.09
N THR A 67 1.79 -3.27 -2.22
CA THR A 67 1.96 -1.81 -2.38
C THR A 67 0.70 -0.99 -2.01
N GLY A 68 -0.08 -1.47 -1.04
CA GLY A 68 -1.33 -0.84 -0.62
C GLY A 68 -2.54 -1.20 -1.48
N VAL A 69 -3.69 -0.61 -1.10
CA VAL A 69 -5.00 -0.84 -1.73
C VAL A 69 -5.67 0.48 -2.08
N ARG A 70 -6.67 0.45 -2.97
CA ARG A 70 -7.51 1.60 -3.28
C ARG A 70 -8.98 1.29 -2.94
N PRO A 71 -9.75 2.25 -2.41
CA PRO A 71 -11.18 2.09 -2.23
C PRO A 71 -11.88 1.75 -3.56
N ARG A 72 -12.77 0.75 -3.55
CA ARG A 72 -13.60 0.37 -4.71
C ARG A 72 -14.92 1.14 -4.67
N THR A 73 -14.92 2.36 -5.20
CA THR A 73 -16.00 3.34 -5.00
C THR A 73 -16.77 3.69 -6.28
N GLU A 74 -16.57 2.92 -7.35
CA GLU A 74 -17.09 3.22 -8.68
C GLU A 74 -18.63 3.23 -8.71
N ILE A 75 -19.27 2.26 -8.04
CA ILE A 75 -20.74 2.17 -7.99
C ILE A 75 -21.34 3.38 -7.24
N PHE A 76 -20.71 3.79 -6.15
CA PHE A 76 -21.19 4.93 -5.36
C PHE A 76 -21.04 6.25 -6.14
N ALA A 77 -19.90 6.44 -6.82
CA ALA A 77 -19.69 7.57 -7.70
C ALA A 77 -20.69 7.58 -8.87
N ALA A 78 -20.94 6.43 -9.49
CA ALA A 78 -21.92 6.29 -10.57
C ALA A 78 -23.36 6.62 -10.13
N ALA A 79 -23.67 6.43 -8.85
CA ALA A 79 -24.94 6.83 -8.25
C ALA A 79 -25.01 8.33 -7.85
N GLY A 80 -23.99 9.12 -8.18
CA GLY A 80 -23.91 10.56 -7.84
C GLY A 80 -23.31 10.85 -6.46
N GLY A 81 -22.75 9.84 -5.78
CA GLY A 81 -22.12 9.99 -4.48
C GLY A 81 -20.76 10.71 -4.56
N GLY A 82 -20.54 11.68 -3.66
CA GLY A 82 -19.29 12.43 -3.59
C GLY A 82 -18.14 11.64 -2.94
N LEU A 83 -16.95 11.71 -3.54
CA LEU A 83 -15.74 11.06 -3.03
C LEU A 83 -14.76 12.06 -2.41
N GLY A 84 -13.95 11.59 -1.47
CA GLY A 84 -12.79 12.31 -0.96
C GLY A 84 -11.64 12.38 -1.98
N PRO A 85 -10.61 13.22 -1.74
CA PRO A 85 -9.45 13.36 -2.64
C PRO A 85 -8.68 12.05 -2.89
N ASP A 86 -8.74 11.11 -1.96
CA ASP A 86 -8.13 9.78 -2.03
C ASP A 86 -9.05 8.70 -2.65
N GLY A 87 -10.23 9.10 -3.12
CA GLY A 87 -11.24 8.20 -3.69
C GLY A 87 -12.12 7.51 -2.64
N SER A 88 -11.96 7.81 -1.35
CA SER A 88 -12.78 7.25 -0.27
C SER A 88 -14.20 7.83 -0.25
N ILE A 89 -15.15 7.07 0.32
CA ILE A 89 -16.49 7.58 0.62
C ILE A 89 -16.45 8.28 1.97
N ARG A 90 -16.86 9.55 2.01
CA ARG A 90 -16.97 10.30 3.28
C ARG A 90 -18.23 9.90 4.03
N VAL A 91 -18.07 9.68 5.33
CA VAL A 91 -19.17 9.32 6.23
C VAL A 91 -19.16 10.16 7.51
N ASP A 92 -20.33 10.32 8.14
CA ASP A 92 -20.46 10.88 9.48
C ASP A 92 -20.14 9.84 10.59
N ALA A 93 -20.27 10.25 11.86
CA ALA A 93 -20.03 9.39 13.02
C ALA A 93 -21.00 8.19 13.14
N ARG A 94 -22.08 8.16 12.34
CA ARG A 94 -23.03 7.05 12.25
C ARG A 94 -22.85 6.26 10.96
N CYS A 95 -21.73 6.47 10.27
CA CYS A 95 -21.40 5.88 8.98
C CYS A 95 -22.36 6.28 7.83
N ALA A 96 -23.09 7.40 7.96
CA ALA A 96 -24.00 7.86 6.93
C ALA A 96 -23.26 8.64 5.82
N THR A 97 -23.59 8.36 4.56
CA THR A 97 -23.06 9.06 3.38
C THR A 97 -23.89 10.31 3.05
N GLY A 98 -23.29 11.28 2.36
CA GLY A 98 -24.03 12.46 1.86
C GLY A 98 -24.23 13.57 2.90
N SER A 99 -23.70 13.42 4.12
CA SER A 99 -23.60 14.54 5.04
C SER A 99 -22.53 15.52 4.52
N THR A 100 -22.94 16.63 3.90
CA THR A 100 -22.15 17.86 4.00
C THR A 100 -22.00 18.12 5.49
N ALA A 101 -20.78 18.33 6.01
CA ALA A 101 -20.54 18.55 7.43
C ALA A 101 -21.57 19.53 7.99
N SER A 102 -22.64 19.01 8.61
CA SER A 102 -23.69 19.87 9.12
C SER A 102 -23.13 20.41 10.42
N THR A 103 -22.75 21.69 10.42
CA THR A 103 -22.68 22.47 11.64
C THR A 103 -24.06 22.36 12.29
N ARG A 104 -24.24 21.38 13.17
CA ARG A 104 -25.47 21.23 13.93
C ARG A 104 -25.51 22.44 14.85
N ARG A 105 -26.34 23.43 14.53
CA ARG A 105 -26.71 24.50 15.45
C ARG A 105 -27.22 23.80 16.69
N ALA A 106 -26.49 23.91 17.80
CA ALA A 106 -26.95 23.42 19.08
C ALA A 106 -28.23 24.19 19.42
N SER A 107 -29.35 23.48 19.51
CA SER A 107 -30.61 23.96 20.05
C SER A 107 -30.95 23.06 21.24
N ALA A 108 -30.76 23.62 22.44
CA ALA A 108 -31.46 23.40 23.71
C ALA A 108 -30.46 23.68 24.84
#